data_AF-A0A353N516-F1
#
_entry.id   AF-A0A353N516-F1
#
_cell.length_a   1.000
_cell.length_b   1.000
_cell.length_c   1.000
_cell.angle_alpha   90.00
_cell.angle_beta   90.00
_cell.angle_gamma   90.00
#
_symmetry.space_group_name_H-M   'P 1'
#
loop_
_entity.id
_entity.type
_entity.pdbx_description
1 polymer ?
#
loop_
_entity_poly.entity_id
_entity_poly.type
_entity_poly.pdbx_seq_one_letter_code
_entity_poly.pdbx_strand_id
1 'polypeptide(L)'
;VPAVEAVKTLTREDVEAVVGYLLDLLDGKGETDDIDHLGNRRLKRVGELLQNQFRIGLSRMERVVRERMTIQDLDVITPQALINIRPVVASIKEFFGSSQLSQFMDQ
;
A
#
# COMPACT_ATOMS: atom_id res chain seq x y z
N VAL A 1 -16.66 22.87 -5.52
CA VAL A 1 -15.25 23.17 -5.20
C VAL A 1 -14.45 21.96 -5.60
N PRO A 2 -13.49 22.06 -6.55
CA PRO A 2 -12.71 20.91 -6.96
C PRO A 2 -11.89 20.45 -5.75
N ALA A 3 -11.99 19.16 -5.42
CA ALA A 3 -11.26 18.57 -4.32
C ALA A 3 -9.77 18.74 -4.61
N VAL A 4 -9.10 19.59 -3.83
CA VAL A 4 -7.64 19.66 -3.79
C VAL A 4 -7.15 18.25 -3.55
N GLU A 5 -6.38 17.70 -4.48
CA GLU A 5 -5.89 16.34 -4.40
C GLU A 5 -5.02 16.23 -3.14
N ALA A 6 -5.53 15.54 -2.12
CA ALA A 6 -4.85 15.47 -0.84
C ALA A 6 -3.47 14.83 -1.01
N VAL A 7 -2.42 15.56 -0.61
CA VAL A 7 -1.04 15.07 -0.63
C VAL A 7 -0.97 13.80 0.23
N LYS A 8 -0.54 12.68 -0.37
CA LYS A 8 -0.51 11.36 0.30
C LYS A 8 0.83 11.03 0.96
N THR A 9 1.77 11.97 0.90
CA THR A 9 3.13 11.86 1.47
C THR A 9 3.29 12.90 2.57
N LEU A 10 4.04 12.55 3.61
CA LEU A 10 4.33 13.49 4.69
C LEU A 10 5.13 14.70 4.17
N THR A 11 4.74 15.89 4.63
CA THR A 11 5.43 17.15 4.37
C THR A 11 6.38 17.50 5.50
N ARG A 12 7.25 18.48 5.27
CA ARG A 12 8.19 18.96 6.29
C ARG A 12 7.43 19.59 7.45
N GLU A 13 6.37 20.32 7.12
CA GLU A 13 5.48 21.02 8.04
C GLU A 13 4.74 20.04 8.96
N ASP A 14 4.30 18.88 8.44
CA ASP A 14 3.67 17.83 9.25
C ASP A 14 4.62 17.35 10.36
N VAL A 15 5.90 17.15 10.03
CA VAL A 15 6.91 16.67 11.00
C VAL A 15 7.19 17.73 12.06
N GLU A 16 7.33 19.00 11.66
CA GLU A 16 7.52 20.10 12.60
C GLU A 16 6.34 20.24 13.56
N ALA A 17 5.11 20.11 13.07
CA ALA A 17 3.89 20.16 13.88
C ALA A 17 3.80 18.96 14.86
N VAL A 18 4.13 17.75 14.42
CA VAL A 18 4.14 16.56 15.29
C VAL A 18 5.15 16.70 16.43
N VAL A 19 6.38 17.15 16.12
CA VAL A 19 7.40 17.37 17.16
C VAL A 19 6.98 18.48 18.12
N GLY A 20 6.42 19.59 17.61
CA GLY A 20 5.87 20.66 18.43
C GLY A 20 4.79 20.16 19.40
N TYR A 21 3.82 19.39 18.89
CA TYR A 21 2.75 18.82 19.72
C TYR A 21 3.27 17.86 20.80
N LEU A 22 4.31 17.07 20.49
CA LEU A 22 4.95 16.19 21.48
C LEU A 22 5.67 16.97 22.59
N LEU A 23 6.28 18.11 22.27
CA LEU A 23 6.91 18.99 23.27
C LEU A 23 5.86 19.69 24.13
N ASP A 24 4.77 20.18 23.53
CA ASP A 24 3.65 20.77 24.27
C ASP A 24 3.01 19.75 25.23
N LEU A 25 2.88 18.49 24.82
CA LEU A 25 2.42 17.40 25.69
C LEU A 25 3.34 17.18 26.90
N LEU A 26 4.67 17.29 26.73
CA LEU A 26 5.62 17.22 27.84
C LEU A 26 5.45 18.37 28.83
N ASP A 27 5.10 19.56 28.31
CA ASP A 27 4.75 20.74 29.11
C ASP A 27 3.31 20.67 29.71
N GLY A 28 2.60 19.55 29.51
CA GLY A 28 1.24 19.33 30.01
C GLY A 28 0.15 20.04 29.20
N LYS A 29 0.45 20.49 27.99
CA LYS A 29 -0.49 21.15 27.08
C LYS A 29 -0.90 20.18 25.96
N GLY A 30 -2.18 19.81 25.95
CA GLY A 30 -2.74 18.86 24.99
C GLY A 30 -3.33 17.62 25.66
N GLU A 31 -3.82 16.69 24.86
CA GLU A 31 -4.43 15.45 25.33
C GLU A 31 -3.75 14.25 24.68
N THR A 32 -3.63 13.16 25.44
CA THR A 32 -3.13 11.88 24.95
C THR A 32 -4.25 11.06 24.33
N ASP A 33 -3.96 10.38 23.23
CA ASP A 33 -4.94 9.53 22.56
C ASP A 33 -5.19 8.21 23.32
N ASP A 34 -6.45 7.79 23.33
CA ASP A 34 -6.85 6.44 23.75
C ASP A 34 -6.75 5.47 22.56
N ILE A 35 -5.94 4.42 22.72
CA ILE A 35 -5.67 3.40 21.70
C ILE A 35 -6.92 2.54 21.44
N ASP A 36 -7.80 2.39 22.41
CA ASP A 36 -9.01 1.56 22.30
C ASP A 36 -10.21 2.34 21.77
N HIS A 37 -10.09 3.66 21.61
CA HIS A 37 -11.13 4.48 21.00
C HIS A 37 -11.44 3.99 19.58
N LEU A 38 -12.70 3.66 19.30
CA LEU A 38 -13.10 3.11 17.99
C LEU A 38 -12.86 4.08 16.83
N GLY A 39 -12.80 5.39 17.09
CA GLY A 39 -12.37 6.39 16.10
C GLY A 39 -10.93 6.18 15.59
N ASN A 40 -10.07 5.56 16.41
CA ASN A 40 -8.70 5.17 16.07
C ASN A 40 -8.60 3.73 15.53
N ARG A 41 -9.71 2.99 15.46
CA ARG A 41 -9.79 1.61 14.96
C ARG A 41 -10.44 1.57 13.58
N ARG A 42 -9.70 1.14 12.56
CA ARG A 42 -10.21 1.04 11.18
C ARG A 42 -10.27 -0.42 10.70
N LEU A 43 -11.46 -0.85 10.26
CA LEU A 43 -11.66 -2.16 9.65
C LEU A 43 -11.16 -2.19 8.20
N LYS A 44 -10.29 -3.15 7.89
CA LYS A 44 -9.88 -3.46 6.51
C LYS A 44 -10.65 -4.68 6.02
N ARG A 45 -11.51 -4.46 5.02
CA ARG A 45 -12.30 -5.54 4.40
C ARG A 45 -11.46 -6.31 3.37
N VAL A 46 -11.95 -7.49 2.98
CA VAL A 46 -11.29 -8.36 2.00
C VAL A 46 -10.89 -7.62 0.71
N GLY A 47 -11.72 -6.71 0.21
CA GLY A 47 -11.43 -5.95 -1.01
C GLY A 47 -10.18 -5.06 -0.89
N GLU A 48 -10.00 -4.39 0.25
CA GLU A 48 -8.82 -3.55 0.48
C GLU A 48 -7.55 -4.40 0.66
N LEU A 49 -7.67 -5.52 1.38
CA LEU A 49 -6.56 -6.46 1.57
C LEU A 49 -6.11 -7.06 0.23
N LEU A 50 -7.06 -7.49 -0.59
CA LEU A 50 -6.78 -8.03 -1.91
C LEU A 50 -6.19 -6.97 -2.85
N GLN A 51 -6.70 -5.73 -2.80
CA GLN A 51 -6.17 -4.62 -3.60
C GLN A 51 -4.69 -4.33 -3.24
N ASN A 52 -4.33 -4.41 -1.96
CA ASN A 52 -2.93 -4.24 -1.53
C ASN A 52 -2.03 -5.33 -2.13
N GLN A 53 -2.47 -6.60 -2.10
CA GLN A 53 -1.71 -7.71 -2.69
C GLN A 53 -1.63 -7.60 -4.22
N PHE A 54 -2.70 -7.13 -4.86
CA PHE A 54 -2.70 -6.85 -6.29
C PHE A 54 -1.70 -5.74 -6.65
N ARG A 55 -1.66 -4.65 -5.86
CA ARG A 55 -0.70 -3.55 -6.05
C ARG A 55 0.75 -4.04 -5.95
N ILE A 56 1.05 -4.89 -4.97
CA ILE A 56 2.38 -5.51 -4.83
C ILE A 56 2.73 -6.35 -6.06
N GLY A 57 1.79 -7.17 -6.54
CA GLY A 57 1.95 -7.97 -7.75
C GLY A 57 2.24 -7.11 -8.99
N LEU A 58 1.52 -6.00 -9.15
CA LEU A 58 1.75 -5.05 -10.24
C LEU A 58 3.10 -4.35 -10.15
N SER A 59 3.52 -3.91 -8.96
CA SER A 59 4.83 -3.28 -8.77
C SER A 59 5.98 -4.23 -9.14
N ARG A 60 5.86 -5.52 -8.81
CA ARG A 60 6.82 -6.56 -9.25
C ARG A 60 6.82 -6.73 -10.78
N MET A 61 5.64 -6.73 -11.41
CA MET A 61 5.53 -6.81 -12.87
C MET A 61 6.15 -5.57 -13.54
N GLU A 62 5.89 -4.37 -13.02
CA GLU A 62 6.46 -3.12 -13.53
C GLU A 62 8.00 -3.18 -13.56
N ARG A 63 8.60 -3.68 -12.48
CA ARG A 63 10.06 -3.87 -12.41
C ARG A 63 10.56 -4.81 -13.52
N VAL A 64 9.91 -5.95 -13.73
CA VAL A 64 10.29 -6.92 -14.78
C VAL A 64 10.12 -6.31 -16.17
N VAL A 65 9.06 -5.54 -16.41
CA VAL A 65 8.85 -4.82 -17.67
C VAL A 65 9.97 -3.84 -17.91
N ARG A 66 10.33 -3.03 -16.91
CA ARG A 66 11.41 -2.04 -17.00
C ARG A 66 12.76 -2.69 -17.29
N GLU A 67 13.08 -3.80 -16.61
CA GLU A 67 14.30 -4.59 -16.85
C GLU A 67 14.33 -5.16 -18.28
N ARG A 68 13.23 -5.71 -18.79
CA ARG A 68 13.15 -6.23 -20.17
C ARG A 68 13.30 -5.14 -21.23
N MET A 69 12.72 -3.96 -20.99
CA MET A 69 12.84 -2.81 -21.89
C MET A 69 14.29 -2.33 -22.03
N THR A 70 15.14 -2.52 -21.02
CA THR A 70 16.56 -2.14 -21.12
C THR A 70 17.43 -3.12 -21.89
N ILE A 71 16.98 -4.37 -22.09
CA ILE A 71 17.78 -5.45 -22.68
C ILE A 71 17.34 -5.76 -24.12
N GLN A 72 16.06 -5.58 -24.44
CA GLN A 72 15.50 -5.92 -25.75
C GLN A 72 15.75 -4.83 -26.79
N ASP A 73 16.01 -5.25 -28.04
CA ASP A 73 16.14 -4.35 -29.18
C ASP A 73 14.81 -3.63 -29.48
N LEU A 74 14.89 -2.31 -29.68
CA LEU A 74 13.74 -1.43 -29.88
C LEU A 74 12.90 -1.83 -31.11
N ASP A 75 13.52 -2.42 -32.14
CA ASP A 75 12.87 -2.80 -33.38
C ASP A 75 11.98 -4.07 -33.25
N VAL A 76 12.14 -4.83 -32.16
CA VAL A 76 11.42 -6.10 -31.92
C VAL A 76 10.50 -6.01 -30.69
N ILE A 77 10.54 -4.90 -29.93
CA ILE A 77 9.73 -4.74 -28.72
C ILE A 77 8.25 -4.66 -29.08
N THR A 78 7.46 -5.55 -28.45
CA THR A 78 6.00 -5.46 -28.43
C THR A 78 5.49 -5.50 -26.98
N PRO A 79 4.38 -4.81 -26.64
CA PRO A 79 3.85 -4.81 -25.28
C PRO A 79 3.58 -6.21 -24.73
N GLN A 80 3.13 -7.13 -25.59
CA GLN A 80 2.83 -8.50 -25.21
C GLN A 80 4.09 -9.29 -24.81
N ALA A 81 5.25 -9.01 -25.42
CA ALA A 81 6.52 -9.65 -25.07
C ALA A 81 7.09 -9.15 -23.73
N LEU A 82 6.76 -7.92 -23.33
CA LEU A 82 7.21 -7.32 -22.08
C LEU A 82 6.40 -7.80 -20.87
N ILE A 83 5.10 -8.06 -21.06
CA ILE A 83 4.19 -8.42 -19.96
C ILE A 83 4.46 -9.84 -19.47
N ASN A 84 4.65 -9.97 -18.14
CA ASN A 84 4.70 -11.25 -17.45
C ASN A 84 3.70 -11.24 -16.28
N ILE A 85 2.62 -12.02 -16.40
CA ILE A 85 1.54 -12.06 -15.40
C ILE A 85 1.87 -12.90 -14.16
N ARG A 86 2.93 -13.72 -14.20
CA ARG A 86 3.25 -14.67 -13.11
C ARG A 86 3.36 -13.99 -11.73
N PRO A 87 3.98 -12.81 -11.57
CA PRO A 87 4.07 -12.13 -10.27
C PRO A 87 2.71 -11.77 -9.67
N VAL A 88 1.76 -11.33 -10.50
CA VAL A 88 0.41 -10.97 -10.04
C VAL A 88 -0.35 -12.22 -9.60
N VAL A 89 -0.33 -13.28 -10.42
CA VAL A 89 -1.01 -14.54 -10.07
C VAL A 89 -0.43 -15.14 -8.78
N ALA A 90 0.89 -15.09 -8.60
CA ALA A 90 1.55 -15.55 -7.39
C ALA A 90 1.08 -14.77 -6.15
N SER A 91 1.05 -13.44 -6.21
CA SER A 91 0.58 -12.59 -5.09
C SER A 91 -0.88 -12.85 -4.70
N ILE A 92 -1.76 -13.13 -5.67
CA ILE A 92 -3.16 -13.46 -5.39
C ILE A 92 -3.26 -14.87 -4.76
N LYS A 93 -2.53 -15.85 -5.28
CA LYS A 93 -2.52 -17.21 -4.72
C LYS A 93 -1.98 -17.24 -3.29
N GLU A 94 -0.92 -16.50 -3.02
CA GLU A 94 -0.34 -16.36 -1.68
C GLU A 94 -1.34 -15.72 -0.70
N PHE A 95 -2.10 -14.72 -1.13
CA PHE A 95 -3.15 -14.11 -0.30
C PHE A 95 -4.20 -15.14 0.14
N PHE A 96 -4.73 -15.96 -0.76
CA PHE A 96 -5.77 -16.94 -0.39
C PHE A 96 -5.20 -18.21 0.25
N GLY A 97 -3.98 -18.62 -0.12
CA GLY A 97 -3.39 -19.89 0.30
C GLY A 97 -2.64 -19.84 1.63
N SER A 98 -2.10 -18.69 2.03
CA SER A 98 -1.25 -18.58 3.23
C SER A 98 -1.58 -17.40 4.14
N SER A 99 -2.59 -16.57 3.81
CA SER A 99 -2.99 -15.50 4.72
C SER A 99 -3.67 -16.05 5.97
N GLN A 100 -3.26 -15.58 7.14
CA GLN A 100 -3.90 -15.90 8.41
C GLN A 100 -5.38 -15.49 8.47
N LEU A 101 -5.79 -14.50 7.66
CA LEU A 101 -7.18 -14.03 7.56
C LEU A 101 -7.99 -14.82 6.51
N SER A 102 -7.33 -15.68 5.73
CA SER A 102 -7.96 -16.59 4.76
C SER A 102 -8.09 -17.97 5.39
N GLN A 103 -9.13 -18.14 6.22
CA GLN A 103 -9.37 -19.37 6.98
C GLN A 103 -10.45 -20.23 6.30
N PHE A 104 -10.43 -21.53 6.59
CA PHE A 104 -11.56 -22.40 6.26
C PHE A 104 -12.79 -21.94 7.03
N MET A 105 -13.96 -21.99 6.39
CA MET A 105 -15.21 -21.65 7.06
C MET A 105 -15.60 -22.81 7.98
N ASP A 106 -15.87 -22.50 9.25
CA ASP A 106 -16.45 -23.45 10.19
C ASP A 106 -17.88 -23.77 9.72
N GLN A 107 -18.14 -25.04 9.40
CA GLN A 107 -19.47 -25.55 9.01
C GLN A 107 -20.25 -26.06 10.22
#